data_AF-A0AAU3MY06-F1
#
_entry.id   AF-A0AAU3MY06-F1
#
_cell.length_a   1.000
_cell.length_b   1.000
_cell.length_c   1.000
_cell.angle_alpha   90.00
_cell.angle_beta   90.00
_cell.angle_gamma   90.00
#
_symmetry.space_group_name_H-M   'P 1'
#
loop_
_entity.id
_entity.type
_entity.pdbx_description
1 polymer ?
#
loop_
_entity_poly.entity_id
_entity_poly.type
_entity_poly.pdbx_seq_one_letter_code
_entity_poly.pdbx_strand_id
1 'polypeptide(L)'
;MRDLKFEQKRTLSRLEAADQLTAFADALRRGGDAELELGAGTLSLRIPDDLRSEIEVEVGDGEIELEIEFKWPTASARKASSRTASTTRETPGQKSTPARSRRITTGANRGERAKRSAKRAAKTS
;
A
#
# COMPACT_ATOMS: atom_id res chain seq x y z
N MET A 1 18.08 -7.83 -18.30
CA MET A 1 16.87 -8.31 -18.99
C MET A 1 16.90 -7.76 -20.41
N ARG A 2 16.31 -8.46 -21.37
CA ARG A 2 16.13 -7.91 -22.73
C ARG A 2 14.97 -6.91 -22.69
N ASP A 3 15.06 -5.87 -23.49
CA ASP A 3 13.95 -4.94 -23.70
C ASP A 3 12.78 -5.70 -24.31
N LEU A 4 11.60 -5.60 -23.69
CA LEU A 4 10.37 -6.23 -24.17
C LEU A 4 9.51 -5.15 -24.82
N LYS A 5 9.16 -5.35 -26.09
CA LYS A 5 8.15 -4.55 -26.80
C LYS A 5 6.98 -5.46 -27.15
N PHE A 6 5.78 -5.02 -26.80
CA PHE A 6 4.51 -5.61 -27.22
C PHE A 6 3.74 -4.55 -28.02
N GLU A 7 3.22 -4.90 -29.19
CA GLU A 7 2.42 -4.02 -30.04
C GLU A 7 1.25 -4.82 -30.60
N GLN A 8 0.03 -4.26 -30.52
CA GLN A 8 -1.17 -4.87 -31.07
C GLN A 8 -2.02 -3.79 -31.74
N LYS A 9 -2.39 -4.02 -33.01
CA LYS A 9 -3.32 -3.17 -33.76
C LYS A 9 -4.57 -3.97 -34.09
N ARG A 10 -5.73 -3.46 -33.67
CA ARG A 10 -7.04 -4.06 -33.95
C ARG A 10 -8.12 -2.99 -33.94
N THR A 11 -9.19 -3.22 -34.68
CA THR A 11 -10.41 -2.41 -34.58
C THR A 11 -11.25 -2.93 -33.41
N LEU A 12 -11.71 -2.02 -32.56
CA LEU A 12 -12.59 -2.32 -31.43
C LEU A 12 -13.90 -1.55 -31.58
N SER A 13 -14.99 -2.15 -31.11
CA SER A 13 -16.20 -1.38 -30.82
C SER A 13 -15.97 -0.44 -29.64
N ARG A 14 -16.82 0.60 -29.53
CA ARG A 14 -16.77 1.54 -28.40
C ARG A 14 -16.91 0.85 -27.04
N LEU A 15 -17.68 -0.23 -26.95
CA LEU A 15 -17.89 -0.97 -25.70
C LEU A 15 -16.64 -1.79 -25.33
N GLU A 16 -16.07 -2.53 -26.29
CA GLU A 16 -14.84 -3.29 -26.05
C GLU A 16 -13.66 -2.39 -25.65
N ALA A 17 -13.55 -1.21 -26.26
CA ALA A 17 -12.55 -0.22 -25.87
C ALA A 17 -12.75 0.25 -24.42
N ALA A 18 -14.00 0.50 -24.00
CA ALA A 18 -14.32 0.90 -22.64
C ALA A 18 -14.02 -0.21 -21.61
N ASP A 19 -14.32 -1.46 -21.94
CA ASP A 19 -14.02 -2.62 -21.11
C ASP A 19 -12.49 -2.78 -20.93
N GLN A 20 -11.73 -2.62 -22.02
CA GLN A 20 -10.27 -2.68 -21.97
C GLN A 20 -9.66 -1.55 -21.12
N LEU A 21 -10.16 -0.31 -21.27
CA LEU A 21 -9.73 0.82 -20.44
C LEU A 21 -10.11 0.62 -18.96
N THR A 22 -11.25 0.01 -18.68
CA THR A 22 -11.68 -0.33 -17.32
C THR A 22 -10.75 -1.35 -16.68
N ALA A 23 -10.41 -2.42 -17.41
CA ALA A 23 -9.45 -3.42 -16.93
C ALA A 23 -8.08 -2.80 -16.63
N PHE A 24 -7.63 -1.86 -17.45
CA PHE A 24 -6.39 -1.12 -17.20
C PHE A 24 -6.47 -0.20 -15.99
N ALA A 25 -7.57 0.55 -15.85
CA ALA A 25 -7.81 1.38 -14.68
C ALA A 25 -7.84 0.54 -13.38
N ASP A 26 -8.44 -0.64 -13.40
CA ASP A 26 -8.50 -1.52 -12.23
C ASP A 26 -7.14 -2.12 -11.88
N ALA A 27 -6.31 -2.44 -12.88
CA ALA A 27 -4.92 -2.83 -12.66
C ALA A 27 -4.10 -1.71 -12.02
N LEU A 28 -4.23 -0.47 -12.52
CA LEU A 28 -3.55 0.70 -11.96
C LEU A 28 -3.98 0.98 -10.51
N ARG A 29 -5.28 0.87 -10.20
CA ARG A 29 -5.80 1.05 -8.83
C ARG A 29 -5.29 0.00 -7.86
N ARG A 30 -5.13 -1.25 -8.31
CA ARG A 30 -4.60 -2.34 -7.49
C ARG A 30 -3.11 -2.16 -7.20
N GLY A 31 -2.34 -1.68 -8.17
CA GLY A 31 -0.89 -1.56 -8.08
C GLY A 31 -0.20 -2.93 -7.94
N GLY A 32 1.11 -2.91 -7.69
CA GLY A 32 1.91 -4.11 -7.48
C GLY A 32 2.00 -4.97 -8.74
N ASP A 33 2.04 -6.30 -8.58
CA ASP A 33 2.04 -7.22 -9.71
C ASP A 33 0.64 -7.32 -10.32
N ALA A 34 0.53 -7.01 -11.61
CA ALA A 34 -0.71 -6.94 -12.34
C ALA A 34 -0.65 -7.75 -13.64
N GLU A 35 -1.75 -8.44 -13.93
CA GLU A 35 -1.97 -9.15 -15.18
C GLU A 35 -3.11 -8.47 -15.94
N LEU A 36 -2.90 -8.28 -17.24
CA LEU A 36 -3.82 -7.62 -18.15
C LEU A 36 -4.10 -8.49 -19.37
N GLU A 37 -5.37 -8.83 -19.58
CA GLU A 37 -5.81 -9.56 -20.75
C GLU A 37 -5.96 -8.60 -21.95
N LEU A 38 -5.06 -8.71 -22.93
CA LEU A 38 -5.02 -7.87 -24.12
C LEU A 38 -5.41 -8.65 -25.38
N GLY A 39 -6.44 -9.50 -25.28
CA GLY A 39 -7.03 -10.27 -26.38
C GLY A 39 -6.14 -11.37 -26.98
N ALA A 40 -4.94 -11.01 -27.44
CA ALA A 40 -3.94 -11.94 -27.99
C ALA A 40 -2.98 -12.52 -26.93
N GLY A 41 -3.09 -12.08 -25.67
CA GLY A 41 -2.31 -12.61 -24.57
C GLY A 41 -2.43 -11.79 -23.30
N THR A 42 -1.76 -12.27 -22.25
CA THR A 42 -1.69 -11.64 -20.94
C THR A 42 -0.41 -10.83 -20.80
N LEU A 43 -0.53 -9.55 -20.43
CA LEU A 43 0.58 -8.67 -20.12
C LEU A 43 0.77 -8.60 -18.60
N SER A 44 1.92 -9.06 -18.11
CA SER A 44 2.28 -9.00 -16.69
C SER A 44 3.22 -7.82 -16.42
N LEU A 45 2.84 -6.92 -15.52
CA LEU A 45 3.56 -5.68 -15.20
C LEU A 45 3.63 -5.48 -13.68
N ARG A 46 4.71 -4.87 -13.19
CA ARG A 46 4.75 -4.33 -11.82
C ARG A 46 4.47 -2.84 -11.85
N ILE A 47 3.36 -2.42 -11.24
CA ILE A 47 2.86 -1.05 -11.20
C ILE A 47 3.25 -0.42 -9.85
N PRO A 48 4.03 0.67 -9.82
CA PRO A 48 4.39 1.39 -8.60
C PRO A 48 3.24 2.30 -8.12
N ASP A 49 3.37 2.84 -6.90
CA ASP A 49 2.42 3.81 -6.34
C ASP A 49 2.42 5.14 -7.11
N ASP A 50 3.58 5.52 -7.67
CA ASP A 50 3.78 6.76 -8.43
C ASP A 50 4.31 6.46 -9.83
N LEU A 51 3.71 7.09 -10.84
CA LEU A 51 4.10 6.99 -12.25
C LEU A 51 4.00 8.36 -12.94
N ARG A 52 4.77 8.55 -14.01
CA ARG A 52 4.59 9.71 -14.90
C ARG A 52 3.51 9.37 -15.93
N SER A 53 2.60 10.32 -16.19
CA SER A 53 1.56 10.21 -17.20
C SER A 53 1.63 11.36 -18.19
N GLU A 54 1.28 11.07 -19.44
CA GLU A 54 1.07 12.03 -20.51
C GLU A 54 -0.24 11.63 -21.23
N ILE A 55 -1.05 12.62 -21.59
CA ILE A 55 -2.30 12.42 -22.36
C ILE A 55 -2.26 13.40 -23.51
N GLU A 56 -2.41 12.88 -24.72
CA GLU A 56 -2.41 13.66 -25.95
C GLU A 56 -3.70 13.38 -26.73
N VAL A 57 -4.26 14.43 -27.32
CA VAL A 57 -5.47 14.35 -28.15
C VAL A 57 -5.22 15.16 -29.41
N GLU A 58 -5.32 14.50 -30.55
CA GLU A 58 -5.17 15.11 -31.86
C GLU A 58 -6.44 14.92 -32.69
N VAL A 59 -6.78 15.93 -33.49
CA VAL A 59 -7.92 15.89 -34.42
C VAL A 59 -7.42 16.35 -35.77
N GLY A 60 -7.44 15.44 -36.75
CA GLY A 60 -6.86 15.65 -38.07
C GLY A 60 -7.33 14.59 -39.05
N ASP A 61 -7.31 14.90 -40.35
CA ASP A 61 -7.63 13.97 -41.45
C ASP A 61 -8.98 13.22 -41.32
N GLY A 62 -9.94 13.80 -40.60
CA GLY A 62 -11.26 13.20 -40.35
C GLY A 62 -11.30 12.21 -39.19
N GLU A 63 -10.22 12.10 -38.43
CA GLU A 63 -10.04 11.17 -37.32
C GLU A 63 -9.77 11.91 -36.00
N ILE A 64 -9.98 11.20 -34.88
CA ILE A 64 -9.57 11.63 -33.54
C ILE A 64 -8.59 10.58 -33.03
N GLU A 65 -7.41 11.02 -32.61
CA GLU A 65 -6.41 10.20 -31.94
C GLU A 65 -6.34 10.58 -30.47
N LEU A 66 -6.36 9.58 -29.60
CA LEU A 66 -6.21 9.72 -28.15
C LEU A 66 -5.09 8.78 -27.70
N GLU A 67 -4.03 9.36 -27.17
CA GLU A 67 -2.91 8.62 -26.59
C GLU A 67 -2.89 8.80 -25.06
N ILE A 68 -2.68 7.69 -24.35
CA ILE A 68 -2.49 7.69 -22.90
C ILE A 68 -1.18 6.95 -22.62
N GLU A 69 -0.18 7.71 -22.18
CA GLU A 69 1.14 7.17 -21.90
C GLU A 69 1.41 7.14 -20.39
N PHE A 70 2.06 6.06 -19.95
CA PHE A 70 2.55 5.92 -18.58
C PHE A 70 3.99 5.41 -18.58
N LYS A 71 4.85 6.06 -17.79
CA LYS A 71 6.27 5.74 -17.67
C LYS A 71 6.66 5.56 -16.21
N TRP A 72 7.33 4.45 -15.91
CA TRP A 72 7.91 4.20 -14.59
C TRP A 72 9.16 3.30 -14.64
N PRO A 73 10.03 3.34 -13.60
CA PRO A 73 11.21 2.48 -13.54
C PRO A 73 10.85 1.00 -13.32
N THR A 74 11.47 0.10 -14.08
CA THR A 74 11.33 -1.36 -13.94
C THR A 74 12.35 -1.97 -12.98
N ALA A 75 13.42 -1.25 -12.67
CA ALA A 75 14.38 -1.66 -11.64
C ALA A 75 13.75 -1.46 -10.26
N SER A 76 13.81 -2.48 -9.40
CA SER A 76 13.47 -2.34 -7.99
C SER A 76 14.27 -1.17 -7.42
N ALA A 77 13.61 -0.04 -7.15
CA ALA A 77 14.15 1.02 -6.33
C ALA A 77 14.34 0.45 -4.91
N ARG A 78 15.47 -0.23 -4.70
CA ARG A 78 15.87 -0.69 -3.38
C ARG A 78 16.16 0.55 -2.55
N LYS A 79 15.20 0.89 -1.68
CA LYS A 79 15.22 1.94 -0.65
C LYS A 79 15.07 3.39 -1.16
N ALA A 80 13.89 3.96 -0.95
CA ALA A 80 13.75 5.34 -0.51
C ALA A 80 12.45 5.60 0.28
N SER A 81 12.02 4.66 1.14
CA SER A 81 11.06 4.95 2.22
C SER A 81 11.70 4.67 3.57
N SER A 82 12.82 5.32 3.84
CA SER A 82 13.28 5.58 5.21
C SER A 82 13.15 7.08 5.48
N ARG A 83 11.91 7.56 5.60
CA ARG A 83 11.66 8.88 6.22
C ARG A 83 10.31 9.00 6.87
N THR A 84 10.08 8.18 7.90
CA THR A 84 9.27 8.63 9.07
C THR A 84 9.81 7.98 10.34
N ALA A 85 10.93 8.53 10.84
CA ALA A 85 11.32 8.38 12.23
C ALA A 85 11.81 9.75 12.72
N SER A 86 10.89 10.56 13.26
CA SER A 86 11.17 11.61 14.25
C SER A 86 9.89 12.37 14.61
N THR A 87 9.13 11.82 15.55
CA THR A 87 8.45 12.66 16.54
C THR A 87 8.76 12.10 17.92
N THR A 88 10.01 12.25 18.33
CA THR A 88 10.39 12.22 19.74
C THR A 88 9.66 13.39 20.40
N ARG A 89 8.63 13.09 21.19
CA ARG A 89 7.98 14.07 22.05
C ARG A 89 8.88 14.28 23.27
N GLU A 90 9.77 15.26 23.19
CA GLU A 90 10.49 15.78 24.36
C GLU A 90 9.48 16.29 25.39
N THR A 91 9.57 15.79 26.61
CA THR A 91 8.88 16.34 27.79
C THR A 91 9.97 16.95 28.69
N PRO A 92 9.97 18.26 28.96
CA PRO A 92 10.98 18.86 29.81
C PRO A 92 10.57 18.78 31.29
N GLY A 93 11.55 18.45 32.14
CA GLY A 93 11.56 18.89 33.54
C GLY A 93 11.14 17.86 34.60
N GLN A 94 12.12 17.28 35.29
CA GLN A 94 12.46 17.68 36.66
C GLN A 94 13.61 16.81 37.19
N LYS A 95 14.77 17.46 37.39
CA LYS A 95 15.83 16.95 38.27
C LYS A 95 15.39 17.22 39.71
N SER A 96 15.25 16.17 40.50
CA SER A 96 15.21 16.26 41.97
C SER A 96 16.22 15.28 42.58
N THR A 97 17.05 15.84 43.44
CA THR A 97 18.24 15.30 44.11
C THR A 97 17.99 14.08 45.01
N PRO A 98 19.00 13.25 45.32
CA PRO A 98 18.86 12.18 46.30
C PRO A 98 19.13 12.73 47.72
N ALA A 99 18.17 12.56 48.62
CA ALA A 99 18.38 12.74 50.06
C ALA A 99 17.93 11.47 50.80
N ARG A 100 18.90 10.86 51.48
CA ARG A 100 18.75 9.67 52.32
C ARG A 100 18.36 10.09 53.73
N SER A 101 17.23 9.61 54.25
CA SER A 101 17.03 9.33 55.69
C SER A 101 15.71 8.57 55.88
N ARG A 102 15.75 7.25 56.10
CA ARG A 102 15.79 6.56 57.41
C ARG A 102 14.48 6.72 58.20
N ARG A 103 13.87 5.55 58.51
CA ARG A 103 13.42 5.10 59.86
C ARG A 103 11.89 4.81 60.02
N ILE A 104 11.59 3.51 60.24
CA ILE A 104 10.63 2.92 61.24
C ILE A 104 9.11 3.17 60.99
N THR A 105 8.14 2.27 61.17
CA THR A 105 8.01 0.87 61.65
C THR A 105 6.59 0.38 61.32
N THR A 106 6.41 -0.96 61.38
CA THR A 106 5.20 -1.71 61.80
C THR A 106 3.89 -1.55 61.05
N GLY A 107 3.34 -2.68 60.60
CA GLY A 107 1.91 -2.84 60.35
C GLY A 107 1.58 -4.04 59.46
N ALA A 108 1.38 -5.20 60.07
CA ALA A 108 0.91 -6.42 59.42
C ALA A 108 -0.58 -6.36 59.05
N ASN A 109 -0.95 -6.88 57.87
CA ASN A 109 -2.06 -7.83 57.60
C ASN A 109 -2.39 -7.81 56.09
N ARG A 110 -2.34 -8.93 55.35
CA ARG A 110 -3.21 -10.13 55.35
C ARG A 110 -4.38 -9.97 54.36
N GLY A 111 -4.54 -10.95 53.47
CA GLY A 111 -5.74 -11.13 52.63
C GLY A 111 -5.44 -10.97 51.14
N GLU A 112 -4.93 -11.97 50.43
CA GLU A 112 -5.65 -13.14 49.91
C GLU A 112 -5.99 -12.98 48.41
N ARG A 113 -5.74 -14.08 47.74
CA ARG A 113 -5.64 -14.34 46.31
C ARG A 113 -6.98 -14.91 45.85
N ALA A 114 -7.56 -14.40 44.76
CA ALA A 114 -8.62 -15.12 44.06
C ALA A 114 -8.48 -14.97 42.54
N LYS A 115 -7.90 -16.02 41.94
CA LYS A 115 -8.04 -16.39 40.53
C LYS A 115 -9.48 -16.85 40.29
N ARG A 116 -10.10 -16.47 39.17
CA ARG A 116 -11.07 -17.37 38.52
C ARG A 116 -10.89 -17.37 37.00
N SER A 117 -10.57 -18.57 36.53
CA SER A 117 -10.41 -19.02 35.15
C SER A 117 -11.75 -19.12 34.44
N ALA A 118 -11.80 -18.73 33.16
CA ALA A 118 -12.92 -19.04 32.27
C ALA A 118 -12.71 -20.41 31.61
N LYS A 119 -13.64 -21.35 31.83
CA LYS A 119 -13.77 -22.62 31.08
C LYS A 119 -15.02 -22.56 30.21
N ARG A 120 -14.78 -22.74 28.90
CA ARG A 120 -15.46 -23.60 27.92
C ARG A 120 -16.99 -23.81 27.94
N ALA A 121 -17.56 -23.54 26.75
CA ALA A 121 -18.40 -24.40 25.90
C ALA A 121 -19.82 -24.80 26.35
N ALA A 122 -20.81 -24.54 25.50
CA ALA A 122 -21.68 -25.56 24.90
C ALA A 122 -22.55 -25.00 23.76
N LYS A 123 -22.84 -25.91 22.83
CA LYS A 123 -23.58 -25.83 21.57
C LYS A 123 -24.87 -26.63 21.78
N THR A 124 -26.01 -26.13 21.28
CA THR A 124 -27.29 -26.83 21.03
C THR A 124 -28.22 -25.78 20.44
N SER A 125 -29.11 -26.02 19.48
CA SER A 125 -29.45 -27.11 18.58
C SER A 125 -30.48 -26.54 17.62
#